data_AF-A0A1I1JPA5-F1
#
_entry.id   AF-A0A1I1JPA5-F1
#
_cell.length_a   1.000
_cell.length_b   1.000
_cell.length_c   1.000
_cell.angle_alpha   90.00
_cell.angle_beta   90.00
_cell.angle_gamma   90.00
#
_symmetry.space_group_name_H-M   'P 1'
#
loop_
_entity.id
_entity.type
_entity.pdbx_description
1 polymer ?
#
loop_
_entity_poly.entity_id
_entity_poly.type
_entity_poly.pdbx_seq_one_letter_code
_entity_poly.pdbx_strand_id
1 'polypeptide(L)'
;MSYLYYIFGFGITFFAIMDLIWTTLWIDGGAGPLSKRVARYTWKSIEKMTRKNNNILTLVGPIILVVTLFSWIFFMWFGITLFYSGDPSSIIDTQTGGPIIWYERVYFTGYTIFTLGIGDYSPQPGFWQVATAVSSGIGILFLTLGASYVINVVGAVVQKRSFARSITGLGMSSEEILRFAWNGKDFHQLDLVLMEASSEISTLTQQHQAYPLLHYYHSETPEEASAIGIAILDDLLSLLHFGLTDKESVNVVLVQETRSSIETYLDSLTSVFVHPAEVEPDRPAINKLGDTGIPFVTEEDFSRDLDTVIERRQKLLGAVISDNHEWPKHKE
;
A
#
# COMPACT_ATOMS: atom_id res chain seq x y z
N MET A 1 28.31 -11.45 -33.87
CA MET A 1 26.89 -11.04 -33.83
C MET A 1 26.03 -12.22 -33.45
N SER A 2 25.40 -12.18 -32.28
CA SER A 2 24.43 -13.19 -31.87
C SER A 2 23.08 -12.52 -31.65
N TYR A 3 22.17 -12.69 -32.60
CA TYR A 3 20.81 -12.12 -32.57
C TYR A 3 20.02 -12.52 -31.33
N LEU A 4 20.35 -13.68 -30.75
CA LEU A 4 19.73 -14.18 -29.54
C LEU A 4 19.96 -13.23 -28.35
N TYR A 5 21.19 -12.75 -28.16
CA TYR A 5 21.52 -11.81 -27.08
C TYR A 5 20.80 -10.47 -27.23
N TYR A 6 20.60 -9.98 -28.46
CA TYR A 6 19.81 -8.77 -28.69
C TYR A 6 18.35 -8.93 -28.33
N ILE A 7 17.73 -10.01 -28.82
CA ILE A 7 16.31 -10.26 -28.58
C ILE A 7 16.04 -10.45 -27.09
N PHE A 8 16.88 -11.24 -26.40
CA PHE A 8 16.74 -11.44 -24.96
C PHE A 8 17.07 -10.18 -24.16
N GLY A 9 18.16 -9.49 -24.49
CA GLY A 9 18.55 -8.27 -23.80
C GLY A 9 17.49 -7.19 -23.91
N PHE A 10 17.04 -6.91 -25.14
CA PHE A 10 15.96 -5.96 -25.39
C PHE A 10 14.65 -6.39 -24.71
N GLY A 11 14.26 -7.67 -24.84
CA GLY A 11 13.04 -8.19 -24.23
C GLY A 11 13.02 -8.06 -22.71
N ILE A 12 14.13 -8.36 -22.04
CA ILE A 12 14.26 -8.24 -20.58
C ILE A 12 14.19 -6.76 -20.15
N THR A 13 14.96 -5.89 -20.81
CA THR A 13 14.95 -4.45 -20.50
C THR A 13 13.57 -3.86 -20.73
N PHE A 14 12.92 -4.17 -21.87
CA PHE A 14 11.58 -3.70 -22.18
C PHE A 14 10.56 -4.19 -21.16
N PHE A 15 10.61 -5.47 -20.78
CA PHE A 15 9.74 -6.03 -19.75
C PHE A 15 9.90 -5.32 -18.39
N ALA A 16 11.14 -5.05 -17.97
CA ALA A 16 11.40 -4.33 -16.72
C ALA A 16 10.89 -2.88 -16.76
N ILE A 17 11.05 -2.18 -17.90
CA ILE A 17 10.52 -0.82 -18.08
C ILE A 17 9.00 -0.81 -18.06
N MET A 18 8.35 -1.76 -18.75
CA MET A 18 6.89 -1.89 -18.74
C MET A 18 6.37 -2.18 -17.33
N ASP A 19 7.04 -3.05 -16.57
CA ASP A 19 6.67 -3.34 -15.19
C ASP A 19 6.80 -2.10 -14.28
N LEU A 20 7.87 -1.33 -14.45
CA LEU A 20 8.09 -0.08 -13.72
C LEU A 20 6.99 0.93 -14.03
N ILE A 21 6.69 1.16 -15.32
CA ILE A 21 5.65 2.10 -15.74
C ILE A 21 4.28 1.64 -15.23
N TRP A 22 3.97 0.35 -15.35
CA TRP A 22 2.73 -0.22 -14.85
C TRP A 22 2.59 0.01 -13.34
N THR A 23 3.62 -0.33 -12.57
CA THR A 23 3.56 -0.27 -11.11
C THR A 23 3.57 1.15 -10.55
N THR A 24 4.16 2.11 -11.27
CA THR A 24 4.31 3.50 -10.78
C THR A 24 3.29 4.48 -11.37
N LEU A 25 2.78 4.24 -12.58
CA LEU A 25 1.90 5.19 -13.29
C LEU A 25 0.49 4.66 -13.56
N TRP A 26 0.27 3.34 -13.59
CA TRP A 26 -1.04 2.77 -13.89
C TRP A 26 -1.83 2.48 -12.61
N ILE A 27 -2.69 3.42 -12.23
CA ILE A 27 -3.47 3.38 -10.97
C ILE A 27 -4.44 2.17 -10.94
N ASP A 28 -5.16 1.91 -12.03
CA ASP A 28 -6.18 0.84 -12.07
C ASP A 28 -5.62 -0.59 -12.23
N GLY A 29 -4.31 -0.73 -12.38
CA GLY A 29 -3.66 -1.93 -12.90
C GLY A 29 -3.03 -2.78 -11.81
N GLY A 30 -2.98 -2.27 -10.58
CA GLY A 30 -2.25 -2.88 -9.48
C GLY A 30 -0.74 -3.00 -9.75
N ALA A 31 -0.06 -3.89 -9.01
CA ALA A 31 1.36 -4.13 -9.22
C ALA A 31 1.61 -4.85 -10.55
N GLY A 32 2.63 -4.41 -11.29
CA GLY A 32 3.08 -5.08 -12.49
C GLY A 32 3.50 -6.55 -12.23
N PRO A 33 3.56 -7.41 -13.27
CA PRO A 33 3.83 -8.83 -13.11
C PRO A 33 5.12 -9.19 -12.35
N LEU A 34 6.22 -8.45 -12.57
CA LEU A 34 7.48 -8.63 -11.87
C LEU A 34 7.36 -8.13 -10.43
N SER A 35 6.91 -6.89 -10.23
CA SER A 35 6.73 -6.29 -8.90
C SER A 35 5.83 -7.14 -8.00
N LYS A 36 4.69 -7.62 -8.53
CA LYS A 36 3.75 -8.49 -7.82
C LYS A 36 4.40 -9.81 -7.38
N ARG A 37 5.22 -10.42 -8.25
CA ARG A 37 5.94 -11.66 -7.92
C ARG A 37 7.01 -11.42 -6.88
N VAL A 38 7.82 -10.37 -7.05
CA VAL A 38 8.89 -10.00 -6.12
C VAL A 38 8.32 -9.72 -4.73
N ALA A 39 7.26 -8.91 -4.64
CA ALA A 39 6.58 -8.61 -3.38
C ALA A 39 6.06 -9.88 -2.70
N ARG A 40 5.36 -10.74 -3.44
CA ARG A 40 4.80 -12.00 -2.90
C ARG A 40 5.88 -12.96 -2.41
N TYR A 41 6.97 -13.16 -3.17
CA TYR A 41 8.06 -14.06 -2.76
C TYR A 41 8.83 -13.50 -1.57
N THR A 42 9.04 -12.19 -1.54
CA THR A 42 9.68 -11.51 -0.41
C THR A 42 8.83 -11.65 0.85
N TRP A 43 7.52 -11.37 0.76
CA TRP A 43 6.56 -11.60 1.85
C TRP A 43 6.64 -13.02 2.39
N LYS A 44 6.45 -14.04 1.54
CA LYS A 44 6.46 -15.45 1.95
C LYS A 44 7.80 -15.89 2.55
N SER A 45 8.91 -15.32 2.07
CA SER A 45 10.23 -15.64 2.60
C SER A 45 10.42 -15.08 4.00
N ILE A 46 10.03 -13.83 4.23
CA ILE A 46 10.11 -13.21 5.56
C ILE A 46 9.14 -13.89 6.52
N GLU A 47 7.89 -14.14 6.10
CA GLU A 47 6.89 -14.83 6.92
C GLU A 47 7.39 -16.20 7.41
N LYS A 48 8.02 -16.99 6.51
CA LYS A 48 8.61 -18.28 6.85
C LYS A 48 9.78 -18.17 7.82
N MET A 49 10.63 -17.15 7.68
CA MET A 49 11.80 -16.94 8.53
C MET A 49 11.42 -16.47 9.94
N THR A 50 10.38 -15.65 10.04
CA THR A 50 10.04 -14.90 11.26
C THR A 50 9.20 -15.70 12.26
N ARG A 51 8.65 -16.87 11.88
CA ARG A 51 7.86 -17.76 12.78
C ARG A 51 6.93 -16.98 13.73
N LYS A 52 6.11 -16.07 13.17
CA LYS A 52 5.12 -15.23 13.90
C LYS A 52 5.67 -14.21 14.93
N ASN A 53 6.94 -13.83 14.88
CA ASN A 53 7.39 -12.71 15.73
C ASN A 53 6.88 -11.35 15.16
N ASN A 54 5.95 -10.72 15.87
CA ASN A 54 5.22 -9.53 15.40
C ASN A 54 6.14 -8.35 15.04
N ASN A 55 7.28 -8.18 15.72
CA ASN A 55 8.11 -6.97 15.55
C ASN A 55 8.88 -6.93 14.22
N ILE A 56 9.09 -8.08 13.55
CA ILE A 56 9.82 -8.11 12.26
C ILE A 56 8.86 -7.84 11.08
N LEU A 57 7.53 -7.98 11.28
CA LEU A 57 6.52 -7.74 10.24
C LEU A 57 6.46 -6.27 9.81
N THR A 58 6.82 -5.34 10.70
CA THR A 58 6.84 -3.89 10.44
C THR A 58 7.88 -3.49 9.38
N LEU A 59 8.95 -4.27 9.24
CA LEU A 59 10.01 -4.03 8.25
C LEU A 59 9.70 -4.64 6.88
N VAL A 60 8.63 -5.44 6.76
CA VAL A 60 8.32 -6.17 5.52
C VAL A 60 7.97 -5.21 4.39
N GLY A 61 7.15 -4.19 4.65
CA GLY A 61 6.79 -3.16 3.66
C GLY A 61 8.02 -2.46 3.08
N PRO A 62 8.88 -1.84 3.91
CA PRO A 62 10.13 -1.22 3.46
C PRO A 62 11.06 -2.19 2.71
N ILE A 63 11.22 -3.44 3.18
CA ILE A 63 12.06 -4.43 2.51
C ILE A 63 11.49 -4.77 1.13
N ILE A 64 10.18 -5.00 1.00
CA ILE A 64 9.53 -5.28 -0.28
C ILE A 64 9.72 -4.14 -1.26
N LEU A 65 9.57 -2.89 -0.81
CA LEU A 65 9.79 -1.71 -1.65
C LEU A 65 11.24 -1.69 -2.20
N VAL A 66 12.22 -1.86 -1.31
CA VAL A 66 13.65 -1.86 -1.66
C VAL A 66 14.00 -3.01 -2.60
N VAL A 67 13.56 -4.23 -2.30
CA VAL A 67 13.80 -5.41 -3.15
C VAL A 67 13.13 -5.25 -4.52
N THR A 68 11.97 -4.62 -4.59
CA THR A 68 11.29 -4.33 -5.87
C THR A 68 12.13 -3.37 -6.73
N LEU A 69 12.63 -2.27 -6.15
CA LEU A 69 13.53 -1.34 -6.86
C LEU A 69 14.81 -2.04 -7.34
N PHE A 70 15.43 -2.85 -6.47
CA PHE A 70 16.61 -3.63 -6.84
C PHE A 70 16.31 -4.61 -7.97
N SER A 71 15.12 -5.21 -8.00
CA SER A 71 14.74 -6.12 -9.07
C SER A 71 14.64 -5.39 -10.42
N TRP A 72 14.04 -4.20 -10.47
CA TRP A 72 13.94 -3.42 -11.70
C TRP A 72 15.32 -3.07 -12.25
N ILE A 73 16.19 -2.48 -11.44
CA ILE A 73 17.54 -2.12 -11.88
C ILE A 73 18.35 -3.35 -12.27
N PHE A 74 18.21 -4.46 -11.54
CA PHE A 74 18.88 -5.71 -11.88
C PHE A 74 18.46 -6.21 -13.26
N PHE A 75 17.16 -6.31 -13.56
CA PHE A 75 16.69 -6.79 -14.85
C PHE A 75 17.03 -5.81 -15.99
N MET A 76 16.90 -4.49 -15.77
CA MET A 76 17.31 -3.51 -16.78
C MET A 76 18.81 -3.58 -17.08
N TRP A 77 19.65 -3.64 -16.03
CA TRP A 77 21.10 -3.74 -16.16
C TRP A 77 21.53 -5.04 -16.83
N PHE A 78 20.94 -6.15 -16.43
CA PHE A 78 21.18 -7.45 -17.04
C PHE A 78 20.76 -7.48 -18.52
N GLY A 79 19.57 -6.96 -18.84
CA GLY A 79 19.08 -6.87 -20.22
C GLY A 79 19.95 -5.99 -21.11
N ILE A 80 20.40 -4.83 -20.61
CA ILE A 80 21.32 -3.94 -21.35
C ILE A 80 22.67 -4.62 -21.53
N THR A 81 23.22 -5.28 -20.49
CA THR A 81 24.47 -6.06 -20.61
C THR A 81 24.37 -7.12 -21.71
N LEU A 82 23.27 -7.89 -21.73
CA LEU A 82 23.02 -8.88 -22.76
C LEU A 82 22.90 -8.24 -24.14
N PHE A 83 22.20 -7.10 -24.24
CA PHE A 83 22.04 -6.36 -25.49
C PHE A 83 23.40 -5.98 -26.08
N TYR A 84 24.28 -5.32 -25.32
CA TYR A 84 25.62 -4.99 -25.80
C TYR A 84 26.44 -6.25 -26.14
N SER A 85 26.22 -7.35 -25.42
CA SER A 85 26.93 -8.61 -25.67
C SER A 85 26.53 -9.32 -26.97
N GLY A 86 25.49 -8.86 -27.66
CA GLY A 86 25.16 -9.34 -29.01
C GLY A 86 26.21 -9.00 -30.06
N ASP A 87 27.00 -7.95 -29.86
CA ASP A 87 28.17 -7.62 -30.68
C ASP A 87 29.47 -7.58 -29.87
N PRO A 88 30.44 -8.47 -30.17
CA PRO A 88 31.78 -8.37 -29.63
C PRO A 88 32.43 -6.99 -29.83
N SER A 89 32.14 -6.29 -30.93
CA SER A 89 32.68 -4.96 -31.22
C SER A 89 31.86 -3.79 -30.65
N SER A 90 30.77 -4.01 -29.91
CA SER A 90 29.90 -2.91 -29.45
C SER A 90 30.61 -1.86 -28.60
N ILE A 91 31.59 -2.30 -27.81
CA ILE A 91 32.31 -1.51 -26.82
C ILE A 91 33.79 -1.83 -26.97
N ILE A 92 34.61 -0.80 -26.90
CA ILE A 92 36.07 -0.90 -26.94
C ILE A 92 36.71 -0.33 -25.69
N ASP A 93 37.85 -0.91 -25.34
CA ASP A 93 38.78 -0.37 -24.37
C ASP A 93 39.44 0.89 -24.95
N THR A 94 39.40 2.00 -24.21
CA THR A 94 39.94 3.29 -24.67
C THR A 94 41.48 3.34 -24.65
N GLN A 95 42.13 2.47 -23.88
CA GLN A 95 43.59 2.37 -23.80
C GLN A 95 44.14 1.43 -24.89
N THR A 96 43.53 0.26 -25.06
CA THR A 96 44.05 -0.76 -25.98
C THR A 96 43.38 -0.77 -27.36
N GLY A 97 42.19 -0.14 -27.49
CA GLY A 97 41.40 -0.11 -28.72
C GLY A 97 40.75 -1.46 -29.09
N GLY A 98 40.94 -2.49 -28.26
CA GLY A 98 40.48 -3.85 -28.49
C GLY A 98 39.06 -4.12 -27.96
N PRO A 99 38.46 -5.27 -28.31
CA PRO A 99 37.19 -5.70 -27.77
C PRO A 99 37.30 -6.04 -26.28
N ILE A 100 36.23 -5.77 -25.55
CA ILE A 100 36.18 -5.97 -24.10
C ILE A 100 35.58 -7.34 -23.72
N ILE A 101 36.00 -7.87 -22.58
CA ILE A 101 35.51 -9.14 -22.03
C ILE A 101 34.22 -8.96 -21.22
N TRP A 102 33.56 -10.07 -20.89
CA TRP A 102 32.17 -10.06 -20.40
C TRP A 102 31.95 -9.20 -19.14
N TYR A 103 32.81 -9.30 -18.11
CA TYR A 103 32.64 -8.52 -16.89
C TYR A 103 32.88 -7.02 -17.09
N GLU A 104 33.69 -6.64 -18.09
CA GLU A 104 33.92 -5.25 -18.46
C GLU A 104 32.66 -4.65 -19.10
N ARG A 105 31.85 -5.47 -19.80
CA ARG A 105 30.53 -5.06 -20.31
C ARG A 105 29.56 -4.80 -19.18
N VAL A 106 29.55 -5.68 -18.16
CA VAL A 106 28.75 -5.49 -16.94
C VAL A 106 29.14 -4.16 -16.28
N TYR A 107 30.43 -3.89 -16.15
CA TYR A 107 30.95 -2.64 -15.58
C TYR A 107 30.59 -1.40 -16.44
N PHE A 108 30.81 -1.44 -17.75
CA PHE A 108 30.44 -0.37 -18.70
C PHE A 108 28.96 -0.01 -18.62
N THR A 109 28.11 -1.03 -18.73
CA THR A 109 26.65 -0.84 -18.69
C THR A 109 26.19 -0.39 -17.30
N GLY A 110 26.86 -0.83 -16.24
CA GLY A 110 26.59 -0.40 -14.87
C GLY A 110 26.83 1.10 -14.70
N TYR A 111 28.03 1.59 -15.02
CA TYR A 111 28.31 3.03 -14.90
C TYR A 111 27.52 3.87 -15.92
N THR A 112 27.05 3.28 -17.03
CA THR A 112 26.19 3.95 -18.01
C THR A 112 24.79 4.18 -17.44
N ILE A 113 24.16 3.12 -16.90
CA ILE A 113 22.81 3.19 -16.33
C ILE A 113 22.79 4.10 -15.09
N PHE A 114 23.83 4.05 -14.26
CA PHE A 114 23.96 4.97 -13.13
C PHE A 114 24.51 6.35 -13.52
N THR A 115 24.73 6.61 -14.81
CA THR A 115 25.18 7.89 -15.37
C THR A 115 26.54 8.40 -14.88
N LEU A 116 27.37 7.50 -14.33
CA LEU A 116 28.69 7.82 -13.80
C LEU A 116 29.71 8.10 -14.90
N GLY A 117 29.69 7.35 -16.01
CA GLY A 117 30.45 7.69 -17.23
C GLY A 117 31.97 7.84 -17.08
N ILE A 118 32.65 6.86 -16.48
CA ILE A 118 34.09 6.94 -16.15
C ILE A 118 34.99 7.12 -17.39
N GLY A 119 34.63 6.49 -18.51
CA GLY A 119 35.34 6.63 -19.78
C GLY A 119 36.45 5.59 -20.04
N ASP A 120 36.61 4.60 -19.15
CA ASP A 120 37.52 3.46 -19.36
C ASP A 120 37.16 2.66 -20.62
N TYR A 121 35.86 2.63 -20.95
CA TYR A 121 35.33 1.96 -22.12
C TYR A 121 34.39 2.89 -22.90
N SER A 122 34.43 2.78 -24.23
CA SER A 122 33.66 3.64 -25.13
C SER A 122 32.83 2.81 -26.11
N PRO A 123 31.56 3.19 -26.38
CA PRO A 123 30.80 2.57 -27.45
C PRO A 123 31.42 2.91 -28.81
N GLN A 124 31.36 1.96 -29.75
CA GLN A 124 31.77 2.24 -31.13
C GLN A 124 30.95 3.38 -31.75
N PRO A 125 31.52 4.18 -32.67
CA PRO A 125 30.80 5.28 -33.30
C PRO A 125 29.51 4.85 -34.00
N GLY A 126 28.52 5.76 -34.03
CA GLY A 126 27.25 5.53 -34.70
C GLY A 126 26.20 4.90 -33.78
N PHE A 127 25.73 3.69 -34.12
CA PHE A 127 24.61 3.05 -33.43
C PHE A 127 24.85 2.88 -31.92
N TRP A 128 26.05 2.44 -31.52
CA TRP A 128 26.34 2.14 -30.12
C TRP A 128 26.40 3.38 -29.23
N GLN A 129 26.85 4.52 -29.76
CA GLN A 129 26.80 5.80 -29.06
C GLN A 129 25.35 6.21 -28.74
N VAL A 130 24.44 6.07 -29.71
CA VAL A 130 23.01 6.35 -29.50
C VAL A 130 22.41 5.36 -28.50
N ALA A 131 22.73 4.07 -28.62
CA ALA A 131 22.27 3.05 -27.67
C ALA A 131 22.75 3.34 -26.24
N THR A 132 23.97 3.89 -26.07
CA THR A 132 24.52 4.26 -24.77
C THR A 132 23.78 5.47 -24.21
N ALA A 133 23.52 6.50 -25.03
CA ALA A 133 22.72 7.65 -24.62
C ALA A 133 21.30 7.24 -24.18
N VAL A 134 20.65 6.33 -24.93
CA VAL A 134 19.33 5.78 -24.56
C VAL A 134 19.42 4.98 -23.26
N SER A 135 20.46 4.16 -23.08
CA SER A 135 20.68 3.38 -21.84
C SER A 135 20.84 4.28 -20.62
N SER A 136 21.61 5.38 -20.75
CA SER A 136 21.72 6.40 -19.71
C SER A 136 20.37 7.09 -19.44
N GLY A 137 19.60 7.41 -20.49
CA GLY A 137 18.27 7.98 -20.35
C GLY A 137 17.30 7.07 -19.59
N ILE A 138 17.33 5.77 -19.86
CA ILE A 138 16.56 4.75 -19.11
C ILE A 138 16.98 4.76 -17.63
N GLY A 139 18.29 4.83 -17.36
CA GLY A 139 18.83 4.91 -16.01
C GLY A 139 18.36 6.12 -15.23
N ILE A 140 18.39 7.32 -15.84
CA ILE A 140 17.86 8.55 -15.24
C ILE A 140 16.36 8.41 -14.95
N LEU A 141 15.59 7.95 -15.94
CA LEU A 141 14.15 7.76 -15.78
C LEU A 141 13.83 6.79 -14.63
N PHE A 142 14.57 5.69 -14.51
CA PHE A 142 14.46 4.77 -13.39
C PHE A 142 14.76 5.44 -12.05
N LEU A 143 15.87 6.19 -11.95
CA LEU A 143 16.25 6.86 -10.71
C LEU A 143 15.20 7.89 -10.29
N THR A 144 14.71 8.70 -11.23
CA THR A 144 13.68 9.71 -10.96
C THR A 144 12.35 9.09 -10.56
N LEU A 145 11.81 8.17 -11.36
CA LEU A 145 10.53 7.51 -11.03
C LEU A 145 10.65 6.64 -9.77
N GLY A 146 11.77 5.95 -9.57
CA GLY A 146 12.03 5.15 -8.38
C GLY A 146 12.04 6.01 -7.11
N ALA A 147 12.74 7.15 -7.12
CA ALA A 147 12.74 8.07 -6.00
C ALA A 147 11.35 8.66 -5.72
N SER A 148 10.64 9.13 -6.77
CA SER A 148 9.27 9.63 -6.65
C SER A 148 8.31 8.57 -6.09
N TYR A 149 8.44 7.33 -6.55
CA TYR A 149 7.61 6.22 -6.06
C TYR A 149 7.86 5.93 -4.58
N VAL A 150 9.13 5.92 -4.13
CA VAL A 150 9.45 5.76 -2.71
C VAL A 150 8.82 6.86 -1.87
N ILE A 151 8.96 8.12 -2.29
CA ILE A 151 8.38 9.28 -1.58
C ILE A 151 6.86 9.15 -1.48
N ASN A 152 6.20 8.79 -2.58
CA ASN A 152 4.75 8.65 -2.64
C ASN A 152 4.24 7.50 -1.77
N VAL A 153 4.90 6.32 -1.83
CA VAL A 153 4.54 5.17 -0.99
C VAL A 153 4.73 5.51 0.48
N VAL A 154 5.87 6.08 0.87
CA VAL A 154 6.12 6.46 2.27
C VAL A 154 5.14 7.54 2.73
N GLY A 155 4.82 8.53 1.88
CA GLY A 155 3.80 9.53 2.16
C GLY A 155 2.43 8.92 2.43
N ALA A 156 2.01 7.94 1.61
CA ALA A 156 0.76 7.21 1.82
C ALA A 156 0.77 6.38 3.13
N VAL A 157 1.91 5.78 3.49
CA VAL A 157 2.06 5.09 4.79
C VAL A 157 1.89 6.06 5.95
N VAL A 158 2.50 7.25 5.87
CA VAL A 158 2.37 8.28 6.91
C VAL A 158 0.92 8.73 7.02
N GLN A 159 0.23 8.96 5.90
CA GLN A 159 -1.18 9.35 5.90
C GLN A 159 -2.08 8.25 6.48
N LYS A 160 -1.86 6.98 6.12
CA LYS A 160 -2.55 5.80 6.70
C LYS A 160 -2.44 5.80 8.23
N ARG A 161 -1.25 6.04 8.76
CA ARG A 161 -1.00 6.09 10.21
C ARG A 161 -1.58 7.34 10.88
N SER A 162 -1.55 8.48 10.18
CA SER A 162 -2.15 9.73 10.66
C SER A 162 -3.66 9.60 10.84
N PHE A 163 -4.36 9.04 9.85
CA PHE A 163 -5.78 8.73 9.93
C PHE A 163 -6.07 7.77 11.10
N ALA A 164 -5.29 6.70 11.26
CA ALA A 164 -5.48 5.77 12.37
C ALA A 164 -5.41 6.50 13.71
N ARG A 165 -4.38 7.35 13.89
CA ARG A 165 -4.19 8.15 15.10
C ARG A 165 -5.27 9.21 15.31
N SER A 166 -5.84 9.79 14.26
CA SER A 166 -6.91 10.78 14.40
C SER A 166 -8.16 10.14 15.00
N ILE A 167 -8.51 8.92 14.58
CA ILE A 167 -9.62 8.17 15.16
C ILE A 167 -9.28 7.60 16.55
N THR A 168 -8.14 6.91 16.70
CA THR A 168 -7.79 6.29 17.99
C THR A 168 -7.45 7.32 19.08
N GLY A 169 -7.12 8.55 18.69
CA GLY A 169 -6.96 9.69 19.60
C GLY A 169 -8.27 10.16 20.23
N LEU A 170 -9.42 9.84 19.63
CA LEU A 170 -10.75 10.10 20.22
C LEU A 170 -11.15 9.02 21.23
N GLY A 171 -10.65 7.79 21.06
CA GLY A 171 -10.91 6.64 21.92
C GLY A 171 -10.48 5.34 21.24
N MET A 172 -10.18 4.32 22.04
CA MET A 172 -9.76 2.99 21.56
C MET A 172 -10.93 2.04 21.32
N SER A 173 -12.16 2.51 21.53
CA SER A 173 -13.40 1.78 21.25
C SER A 173 -14.51 2.74 20.82
N SER A 174 -15.48 2.23 20.07
CA SER A 174 -16.59 3.03 19.57
C SER A 174 -17.45 3.63 20.69
N GLU A 175 -17.63 2.88 21.77
CA GLU A 175 -18.41 3.24 22.95
C GLU A 175 -17.72 4.36 23.74
N GLU A 176 -16.38 4.33 23.84
CA GLU A 176 -15.59 5.41 24.45
C GLU A 176 -15.76 6.71 23.66
N ILE A 177 -15.60 6.65 22.33
CA ILE A 177 -15.80 7.84 21.47
C ILE A 177 -17.22 8.36 21.60
N LEU A 178 -18.22 7.49 21.56
CA LEU A 178 -19.63 7.89 21.67
C LEU A 178 -19.93 8.57 23.02
N ARG A 179 -19.39 8.03 24.12
CA ARG A 179 -19.54 8.64 25.45
C ARG A 179 -18.90 10.03 25.51
N PHE A 180 -17.70 10.21 24.96
CA PHE A 180 -17.05 11.53 24.89
C PHE A 180 -17.76 12.49 23.93
N ALA A 181 -18.39 11.95 22.89
CA ALA A 181 -19.07 12.72 21.87
C ALA A 181 -20.42 13.31 22.31
N TRP A 182 -21.02 12.77 23.38
CA TRP A 182 -22.33 13.20 23.85
C TRP A 182 -22.25 14.52 24.62
N ASN A 183 -22.88 15.56 24.09
CA ASN A 183 -22.95 16.88 24.72
C ASN A 183 -24.17 17.08 25.64
N GLY A 184 -24.97 16.03 25.85
CA GLY A 184 -26.24 16.08 26.59
C GLY A 184 -27.48 16.32 25.73
N LYS A 185 -27.33 16.57 24.42
CA LYS A 185 -28.43 16.84 23.50
C LYS A 185 -28.29 16.11 22.16
N ASP A 186 -27.13 16.20 21.52
CA ASP A 186 -26.85 15.69 20.18
C ASP A 186 -25.37 15.33 20.01
N PHE A 187 -25.02 14.82 18.83
CA PHE A 187 -23.67 14.41 18.45
C PHE A 187 -23.09 15.29 17.33
N HIS A 188 -23.61 16.50 17.12
CA HIS A 188 -23.14 17.38 16.03
C HIS A 188 -21.67 17.81 16.16
N GLN A 189 -21.04 17.63 17.33
CA GLN A 189 -19.59 17.79 17.48
C GLN A 189 -18.76 16.76 16.69
N LEU A 190 -19.37 15.64 16.27
CA LEU A 190 -18.75 14.67 15.37
C LEU A 190 -18.85 15.08 13.90
N ASP A 191 -19.63 16.08 13.53
CA ASP A 191 -19.86 16.43 12.12
C ASP A 191 -18.53 16.73 11.38
N LEU A 192 -17.65 17.52 12.00
CA LEU A 192 -16.33 17.81 11.43
C LEU A 192 -15.44 16.56 11.35
N VAL A 193 -15.49 15.70 12.37
CA VAL A 193 -14.72 14.44 12.43
C VAL A 193 -15.16 13.50 11.32
N LEU A 194 -16.47 13.34 11.11
CA LEU A 194 -17.04 12.46 10.08
C LEU A 194 -16.73 12.97 8.67
N MET A 195 -16.80 14.28 8.46
CA MET A 195 -16.46 14.92 7.18
C MET A 195 -14.96 14.73 6.85
N GLU A 196 -14.08 14.96 7.82
CA GLU A 196 -12.63 14.76 7.64
C GLU A 196 -12.31 13.28 7.43
N ALA A 197 -12.86 12.38 8.26
CA ALA A 197 -12.66 10.95 8.12
C ALA A 197 -13.13 10.40 6.77
N SER A 198 -14.28 10.86 6.25
CA SER A 198 -14.77 10.46 4.92
C SER A 198 -13.78 10.85 3.81
N SER A 199 -13.25 12.08 3.87
CA SER A 199 -12.25 12.59 2.93
C SER A 199 -10.92 11.83 3.01
N GLU A 200 -10.46 11.56 4.23
CA GLU A 200 -9.23 10.79 4.46
C GLU A 200 -9.38 9.34 3.99
N ILE A 201 -10.49 8.66 4.29
CA ILE A 201 -10.77 7.28 3.82
C ILE A 201 -10.82 7.23 2.30
N SER A 202 -11.43 8.22 1.65
CA SER A 202 -11.45 8.32 0.19
C SER A 202 -10.03 8.45 -0.37
N THR A 203 -9.19 9.29 0.25
CA THR A 203 -7.78 9.44 -0.13
C THR A 203 -6.99 8.16 0.06
N LEU A 204 -7.17 7.47 1.20
CA LEU A 204 -6.53 6.19 1.49
C LEU A 204 -6.95 5.12 0.48
N THR A 205 -8.22 5.10 0.08
CA THR A 205 -8.74 4.18 -0.95
C THR A 205 -8.00 4.37 -2.27
N GLN A 206 -7.85 5.62 -2.71
CA GLN A 206 -7.12 5.96 -3.94
C GLN A 206 -5.63 5.62 -3.82
N GLN A 207 -5.02 5.83 -2.65
CA GLN A 207 -3.61 5.48 -2.42
C GLN A 207 -3.38 3.97 -2.43
N HIS A 208 -4.30 3.16 -1.90
CA HIS A 208 -4.20 1.71 -1.99
C HIS A 208 -4.30 1.18 -3.42
N GLN A 209 -5.03 1.88 -4.30
CA GLN A 209 -5.08 1.57 -5.73
C GLN A 209 -3.79 2.00 -6.44
N ALA A 210 -3.36 3.26 -6.23
CA ALA A 210 -2.19 3.84 -6.88
C ALA A 210 -0.86 3.21 -6.43
N TYR A 211 -0.79 2.73 -5.19
CA TYR A 211 0.44 2.20 -4.57
C TYR A 211 0.24 0.76 -4.08
N PRO A 212 0.31 -0.24 -4.97
CA PRO A 212 0.02 -1.63 -4.63
C PRO A 212 0.90 -2.21 -3.51
N LEU A 213 2.11 -1.69 -3.34
CA LEU A 213 3.03 -2.14 -2.28
C LEU A 213 2.63 -1.63 -0.89
N LEU A 214 1.73 -0.64 -0.81
CA LEU A 214 1.21 -0.08 0.46
C LEU A 214 0.55 -1.16 1.32
N HIS A 215 -0.03 -2.20 0.71
CA HIS A 215 -0.67 -3.31 1.42
C HIS A 215 0.31 -4.07 2.34
N TYR A 216 1.61 -4.10 2.02
CA TYR A 216 2.59 -4.81 2.85
C TYR A 216 3.11 -3.98 4.03
N TYR A 217 2.67 -2.72 4.16
CA TYR A 217 3.02 -1.86 5.29
C TYR A 217 2.08 -2.08 6.46
N HIS A 218 2.62 -2.76 7.47
CA HIS A 218 1.95 -3.08 8.71
C HIS A 218 2.40 -2.12 9.82
N SER A 219 1.48 -1.76 10.71
CA SER A 219 1.78 -0.94 11.90
C SER A 219 2.02 -1.84 13.11
N GLU A 220 3.03 -1.52 13.93
CA GLU A 220 3.33 -2.30 15.15
C GLU A 220 2.28 -2.09 16.23
N THR A 221 1.83 -0.85 16.37
CA THR A 221 0.92 -0.42 17.43
C THR A 221 -0.51 -0.29 16.88
N PRO A 222 -1.54 -0.76 17.60
CA PRO A 222 -2.93 -0.65 17.18
C PRO A 222 -3.37 0.79 16.84
N GLU A 223 -2.81 1.78 17.54
CA GLU A 223 -3.07 3.22 17.35
C GLU A 223 -2.61 3.75 15.99
N GLU A 224 -1.74 3.02 15.29
CA GLU A 224 -1.24 3.37 13.96
C GLU A 224 -1.83 2.47 12.86
N ALA A 225 -2.68 1.50 13.21
CA ALA A 225 -3.28 0.57 12.27
C ALA A 225 -4.58 1.15 11.72
N SER A 226 -4.60 1.52 10.43
CA SER A 226 -5.80 2.10 9.81
C SER A 226 -6.98 1.12 9.82
N ALA A 227 -6.73 -0.20 9.74
CA ALA A 227 -7.79 -1.20 9.86
C ALA A 227 -8.49 -1.12 11.22
N ILE A 228 -7.76 -0.83 12.30
CA ILE A 228 -8.31 -0.60 13.64
C ILE A 228 -9.08 0.71 13.70
N GLY A 229 -8.51 1.81 13.19
CA GLY A 229 -9.20 3.10 13.13
C GLY A 229 -10.53 3.02 12.36
N ILE A 230 -10.55 2.33 11.22
CA ILE A 230 -11.77 2.11 10.42
C ILE A 230 -12.75 1.20 11.16
N ALA A 231 -12.30 0.14 11.83
CA ALA A 231 -13.16 -0.73 12.63
C ALA A 231 -13.87 0.04 13.77
N ILE A 232 -13.12 0.85 14.52
CA ILE A 232 -13.67 1.71 15.58
C ILE A 232 -14.70 2.68 15.00
N LEU A 233 -14.37 3.32 13.88
CA LEU A 233 -15.26 4.27 13.21
C LEU A 233 -16.53 3.58 12.66
N ASP A 234 -16.42 2.37 12.10
CA ASP A 234 -17.58 1.63 11.60
C ASP A 234 -18.55 1.22 12.71
N ASP A 235 -18.01 0.79 13.86
CA ASP A 235 -18.80 0.48 15.05
C ASP A 235 -19.46 1.75 15.61
N LEU A 236 -18.74 2.88 15.67
CA LEU A 236 -19.30 4.17 16.07
C LEU A 236 -20.45 4.59 15.15
N LEU A 237 -20.25 4.50 13.83
CA LEU A 237 -21.29 4.80 12.85
C LEU A 237 -22.49 3.86 12.96
N SER A 238 -22.28 2.61 13.38
CA SER A 238 -23.37 1.66 13.60
C SER A 238 -24.15 1.99 14.88
N LEU A 239 -23.48 2.39 15.96
CA LEU A 239 -24.12 2.93 17.15
C LEU A 239 -24.94 4.19 16.86
N LEU A 240 -24.40 5.14 16.08
CA LEU A 240 -25.11 6.36 15.70
C LEU A 240 -26.30 6.04 14.77
N HIS A 241 -26.10 5.17 13.78
CA HIS A 241 -27.11 4.90 12.77
C HIS A 241 -28.25 4.01 13.27
N PHE A 242 -27.95 2.94 14.02
CA PHE A 242 -28.94 1.97 14.50
C PHE A 242 -29.32 2.16 15.98
N GLY A 243 -28.39 2.64 16.81
CA GLY A 243 -28.59 2.68 18.26
C GLY A 243 -29.45 3.83 18.78
N LEU A 244 -29.50 4.96 18.08
CA LEU A 244 -30.21 6.16 18.57
C LEU A 244 -31.72 6.11 18.27
N THR A 245 -32.55 6.43 19.27
CA THR A 245 -34.01 6.55 19.10
C THR A 245 -34.38 7.80 18.30
N ASP A 246 -33.69 8.91 18.56
CA ASP A 246 -33.89 10.18 17.87
C ASP A 246 -32.82 10.39 16.78
N LYS A 247 -33.23 10.33 15.51
CA LYS A 247 -32.32 10.51 14.37
C LYS A 247 -31.93 11.98 14.15
N GLU A 248 -32.60 12.95 14.76
CA GLU A 248 -32.23 14.37 14.67
C GLU A 248 -30.98 14.69 15.51
N SER A 249 -30.59 13.80 16.42
CA SER A 249 -29.38 13.95 17.24
C SER A 249 -28.06 13.77 16.47
N VAL A 250 -28.13 13.39 15.19
CA VAL A 250 -26.96 13.21 14.32
C VAL A 250 -27.18 13.82 12.95
N ASN A 251 -26.09 14.20 12.28
CA ASN A 251 -26.14 14.50 10.86
C ASN A 251 -26.17 13.21 10.02
N VAL A 252 -27.38 12.77 9.65
CA VAL A 252 -27.58 11.51 8.89
C VAL A 252 -26.84 11.48 7.54
N VAL A 253 -26.61 12.63 6.91
CA VAL A 253 -25.90 12.71 5.63
C VAL A 253 -24.43 12.36 5.83
N LEU A 254 -23.79 12.93 6.85
CA LEU A 254 -22.39 12.65 7.16
C LEU A 254 -22.21 11.19 7.62
N VAL A 255 -23.11 10.68 8.46
CA VAL A 255 -23.10 9.27 8.85
C VAL A 255 -23.17 8.35 7.63
N GLN A 256 -24.06 8.63 6.68
CA GLN A 256 -24.20 7.82 5.47
C GLN A 256 -23.00 7.95 4.53
N GLU A 257 -22.46 9.16 4.38
CA GLU A 257 -21.27 9.43 3.57
C GLU A 257 -20.06 8.64 4.09
N THR A 258 -19.75 8.75 5.40
CA THR A 258 -18.61 8.04 5.99
C THR A 258 -18.79 6.51 5.88
N ARG A 259 -20.00 5.99 6.09
CA ARG A 259 -20.29 4.55 5.90
C ARG A 259 -20.05 4.09 4.46
N SER A 260 -20.43 4.91 3.48
CA SER A 260 -20.21 4.60 2.05
C SER A 260 -18.71 4.67 1.68
N SER A 261 -17.96 5.60 2.27
CA SER A 261 -16.51 5.69 2.13
C SER A 261 -15.80 4.45 2.68
N ILE A 262 -16.23 3.94 3.85
CA ILE A 262 -15.72 2.68 4.43
C ILE A 262 -16.02 1.49 3.52
N GLU A 263 -17.24 1.40 2.99
CA GLU A 263 -17.62 0.31 2.08
C GLU A 263 -16.74 0.30 0.81
N THR A 264 -16.55 1.48 0.21
CA THR A 264 -15.69 1.64 -0.98
C THR A 264 -14.24 1.27 -0.67
N TYR A 265 -13.73 1.65 0.51
CA TYR A 265 -12.40 1.26 0.98
C TYR A 265 -12.26 -0.26 1.11
N LEU A 266 -13.25 -0.93 1.71
CA LEU A 266 -13.26 -2.37 1.91
C LEU A 266 -13.31 -3.13 0.59
N ASP A 267 -14.11 -2.70 -0.37
CA ASP A 267 -14.20 -3.33 -1.68
C ASP A 267 -12.88 -3.21 -2.46
N SER A 268 -12.18 -2.08 -2.30
CA SER A 268 -10.84 -1.87 -2.85
C SER A 268 -9.81 -2.83 -2.22
N LEU A 269 -9.87 -3.08 -0.92
CA LEU A 269 -8.95 -3.99 -0.22
C LEU A 269 -9.25 -5.49 -0.42
N THR A 270 -10.52 -5.87 -0.39
CA THR A 270 -10.96 -7.28 -0.38
C THR A 270 -10.94 -7.93 -1.76
N SER A 271 -10.99 -7.13 -2.83
CA SER A 271 -10.93 -7.65 -4.21
C SER A 271 -9.60 -8.30 -4.59
N VAL A 272 -8.50 -8.03 -3.86
CA VAL A 272 -7.17 -8.51 -4.24
C VAL A 272 -6.37 -9.17 -3.11
N PHE A 273 -6.59 -8.80 -1.83
CA PHE A 273 -5.68 -9.19 -0.75
C PHE A 273 -6.31 -9.61 0.57
N VAL A 274 -7.48 -9.08 0.94
CA VAL A 274 -8.12 -9.36 2.23
C VAL A 274 -9.32 -10.29 2.03
N HIS A 275 -9.35 -11.41 2.75
CA HIS A 275 -10.53 -12.28 2.78
C HIS A 275 -11.42 -11.93 3.97
N PRO A 276 -12.75 -11.87 3.79
CA PRO A 276 -13.68 -11.75 4.92
C PRO A 276 -13.42 -12.85 5.96
N ALA A 277 -13.50 -12.50 7.24
CA ALA A 277 -13.43 -13.48 8.30
C ALA A 277 -14.67 -14.40 8.30
N GLU A 278 -14.50 -15.67 8.64
CA GLU A 278 -15.61 -16.63 8.75
C GLU A 278 -16.52 -16.32 9.95
N VAL A 279 -15.99 -15.61 10.95
CA VAL A 279 -16.68 -15.25 12.18
C VAL A 279 -16.99 -13.76 12.19
N GLU A 280 -18.09 -13.39 12.85
CA GLU A 280 -18.40 -12.00 13.14
C GLU A 280 -17.47 -11.47 14.25
N PRO A 281 -16.95 -10.24 14.14
CA PRO A 281 -16.25 -9.61 15.27
C PRO A 281 -17.20 -9.32 16.44
N ASP A 282 -16.63 -9.05 17.62
CA ASP A 282 -17.41 -8.63 18.79
C ASP A 282 -18.32 -7.45 18.44
N ARG A 283 -19.57 -7.51 18.89
CA ARG A 283 -20.58 -6.47 18.65
C ARG A 283 -20.38 -5.30 19.63
N PRO A 284 -20.54 -4.04 19.19
CA PRO A 284 -20.70 -2.94 20.11
C PRO A 284 -21.97 -3.16 20.93
N ALA A 285 -22.01 -2.71 22.18
CA ALA A 285 -23.12 -2.97 23.08
C ALA A 285 -23.67 -1.68 23.68
N ILE A 286 -24.97 -1.44 23.48
CA ILE A 286 -25.65 -0.22 23.97
C ILE A 286 -25.82 -0.28 25.49
N ASN A 287 -26.08 -1.47 26.03
CA ASN A 287 -26.26 -1.69 27.47
C ASN A 287 -25.05 -1.23 28.30
N LYS A 288 -23.83 -1.25 27.75
CA LYS A 288 -22.61 -0.73 28.38
C LYS A 288 -22.60 0.80 28.50
N LEU A 289 -23.49 1.48 27.77
CA LEU A 289 -23.60 2.94 27.72
C LEU A 289 -24.81 3.47 28.51
N GLY A 290 -25.54 2.63 29.26
CA GLY A 290 -26.78 2.99 29.95
C GLY A 290 -26.67 4.20 30.90
N ASP A 291 -25.49 4.44 31.48
CA ASP A 291 -25.28 5.54 32.44
C ASP A 291 -25.09 6.92 31.79
N THR A 292 -25.07 7.00 30.46
CA THR A 292 -24.72 8.24 29.71
C THR A 292 -25.90 9.20 29.52
N GLY A 293 -27.14 8.74 29.71
CA GLY A 293 -28.34 9.51 29.40
C GLY A 293 -28.62 9.70 27.90
N ILE A 294 -27.90 8.97 27.03
CA ILE A 294 -28.15 8.94 25.59
C ILE A 294 -29.46 8.18 25.31
N PRO A 295 -30.37 8.71 24.47
CA PRO A 295 -31.61 8.03 24.13
C PRO A 295 -31.35 6.92 23.10
N PHE A 296 -31.16 5.70 23.59
CA PHE A 296 -30.96 4.53 22.76
C PHE A 296 -32.25 3.73 22.51
N VAL A 297 -32.27 2.96 21.41
CA VAL A 297 -33.25 1.88 21.19
C VAL A 297 -32.97 0.69 22.13
N THR A 298 -33.81 -0.34 22.09
CA THR A 298 -33.56 -1.56 22.87
C THR A 298 -32.34 -2.32 22.32
N GLU A 299 -31.61 -3.04 23.17
CA GLU A 299 -30.48 -3.88 22.74
C GLU A 299 -30.91 -4.93 21.69
N GLU A 300 -32.14 -5.42 21.81
CA GLU A 300 -32.74 -6.39 20.88
C GLU A 300 -32.97 -5.78 19.49
N ASP A 301 -33.52 -4.56 19.43
CA ASP A 301 -33.72 -3.83 18.18
C ASP A 301 -32.38 -3.46 17.53
N PHE A 302 -31.42 -3.01 18.33
CA PHE A 302 -30.08 -2.68 17.83
C PHE A 302 -29.36 -3.89 17.25
N SER A 303 -29.37 -5.02 17.98
CA SER A 303 -28.75 -6.26 17.53
C SER A 303 -29.37 -6.78 16.24
N ARG A 304 -30.70 -6.71 16.11
CA ARG A 304 -31.42 -7.07 14.87
C ARG A 304 -31.01 -6.20 13.70
N ASP A 305 -30.89 -4.89 13.89
CA ASP A 305 -30.54 -3.97 12.80
C ASP A 305 -29.05 -4.09 12.44
N LEU A 306 -28.18 -4.42 13.39
CA LEU A 306 -26.76 -4.71 13.16
C LEU A 306 -26.56 -5.94 12.26
N ASP A 307 -27.51 -6.90 12.25
CA ASP A 307 -27.44 -8.07 11.37
C ASP A 307 -27.39 -7.68 9.88
N THR A 308 -27.91 -6.50 9.52
CA THR A 308 -27.87 -5.98 8.14
C THR A 308 -26.47 -5.65 7.64
N VAL A 309 -25.48 -5.54 8.52
CA VAL A 309 -24.10 -5.16 8.18
C VAL A 309 -23.04 -6.19 8.56
N ILE A 310 -23.45 -7.43 8.89
CA ILE A 310 -22.53 -8.52 9.25
C ILE A 310 -21.44 -8.73 8.19
N GLU A 311 -21.80 -8.75 6.90
CA GLU A 311 -20.83 -8.96 5.82
C GLU A 311 -19.73 -7.90 5.82
N ARG A 312 -20.09 -6.63 6.04
CA ARG A 312 -19.14 -5.53 6.14
C ARG A 312 -18.25 -5.67 7.37
N ARG A 313 -18.82 -6.05 8.52
CA ARG A 313 -18.06 -6.32 9.75
C ARG A 313 -17.06 -7.47 9.57
N GLN A 314 -17.45 -8.53 8.86
CA GLN A 314 -16.56 -9.66 8.53
C GLN A 314 -15.42 -9.25 7.59
N LYS A 315 -15.70 -8.40 6.59
CA LYS A 315 -14.65 -7.78 5.73
C LYS A 315 -13.66 -6.97 6.56
N LEU A 316 -14.15 -6.14 7.49
CA LEU A 316 -13.30 -5.35 8.39
C LEU A 316 -12.46 -6.24 9.32
N LEU A 317 -13.05 -7.27 9.91
CA LEU A 317 -12.31 -8.21 10.76
C LEU A 317 -11.21 -8.91 9.95
N GLY A 318 -11.50 -9.31 8.71
CA GLY A 318 -10.50 -9.82 7.79
C GLY A 318 -9.33 -8.84 7.60
N ALA A 319 -9.62 -7.55 7.44
CA ALA A 319 -8.59 -6.51 7.28
C ALA A 319 -7.76 -6.31 8.56
N VAL A 320 -8.40 -6.32 9.73
CA VAL A 320 -7.74 -6.21 11.05
C VAL A 320 -6.81 -7.40 11.29
N ILE A 321 -7.28 -8.63 11.03
CA ILE A 321 -6.47 -9.84 11.16
C ILE A 321 -5.31 -9.84 10.14
N SER A 322 -5.57 -9.39 8.91
CA SER A 322 -4.52 -9.25 7.90
C SER A 322 -3.44 -8.25 8.33
N ASP A 323 -3.79 -7.22 9.09
CA ASP A 323 -2.83 -6.25 9.65
C ASP A 323 -2.15 -6.77 10.94
N ASN A 324 -2.44 -8.03 11.34
CA ASN A 324 -1.94 -8.72 12.53
C ASN A 324 -2.34 -8.05 13.86
N HIS A 325 -3.55 -7.49 13.90
CA HIS A 325 -4.17 -6.93 15.11
C HIS A 325 -5.42 -7.71 15.52
N GLU A 326 -5.86 -7.48 16.76
CA GLU A 326 -7.13 -7.99 17.27
C GLU A 326 -8.23 -6.94 17.11
N TRP A 327 -9.50 -7.37 17.03
CA TRP A 327 -10.64 -6.46 16.95
C TRP A 327 -10.64 -5.50 18.15
N PRO A 328 -10.86 -4.18 17.97
CA PRO A 328 -10.92 -3.22 19.06
C PRO A 328 -12.03 -3.61 20.04
N LYS A 329 -11.71 -3.68 21.33
CA LYS A 329 -12.67 -3.97 22.40
C LYS A 329 -12.69 -2.85 23.41
N HIS A 330 -13.89 -2.51 23.89
CA HIS A 330 -14.03 -1.68 25.07
C HIS A 330 -13.42 -2.41 26.28
N LYS A 331 -12.43 -1.80 26.95
CA LYS A 331 -11.89 -2.30 28.21
C LYS A 331 -12.92 -2.01 29.31
N GLU A 332 -13.35 -3.04 30.03
CA GLU A 332 -14.30 -2.94 31.16
C GLU A 332 -13.83 -1.97 32.25
#